data_AF-A0A9P4SCM2-F1
#
_entry.id   AF-A0A9P4SCM2-F1
#
_cell.length_a   1.000
_cell.length_b   1.000
_cell.length_c   1.000
_cell.angle_alpha   90.00
_cell.angle_beta   90.00
_cell.angle_gamma   90.00
#
_symmetry.space_group_name_H-M   'P 1'
#
loop_
_entity.id
_entity.type
_entity.pdbx_description
1 polymer ?
#
loop_
_entity_poly.entity_id
_entity_poly.type
_entity_poly.pdbx_seq_one_letter_code
_entity_poly.pdbx_strand_id
1 'polypeptide(L)'
;MIALNADQSIPFTALSSHNSPKDLWIAVNGHVFDLTSFAADHPGGADVLTDCAGTDGSEVYAYAGHSEGAMETLGRYRVGVLEGWECTSTLNTEPADVKSTIKGTGSAIPTLLNVARANSAYLLSGLAVLAVVSCVYALFGALTENALDMEH
;
A
#
# COMPACT_ATOMS: atom_id res chain seq x y z
N MET A 1 25.71 1.00 -10.45
CA MET A 1 24.83 1.93 -9.74
C MET A 1 23.74 2.32 -10.73
N ILE A 2 22.53 1.77 -10.56
CA ILE A 2 21.39 2.11 -11.41
C ILE A 2 20.85 3.42 -10.85
N ALA A 3 20.89 4.49 -11.65
CA ALA A 3 20.19 5.72 -11.31
C ALA A 3 18.69 5.40 -11.35
N LEU A 4 18.07 5.24 -10.19
CA LEU A 4 16.63 5.03 -10.08
C LEU A 4 15.98 6.36 -10.46
N ASN A 5 15.35 6.39 -11.63
CA ASN A 5 14.59 7.54 -12.07
C ASN A 5 13.36 7.65 -11.17
N ALA A 6 13.10 8.83 -10.59
CA ALA A 6 11.97 9.07 -9.69
C ALA A 6 10.59 8.82 -10.33
N ASP A 7 10.54 8.56 -11.64
CA ASP A 7 9.35 8.22 -12.42
C ASP A 7 9.26 6.71 -12.74
N GLN A 8 10.08 5.88 -12.10
CA GLN A 8 10.06 4.45 -12.34
C GLN A 8 8.80 3.82 -11.74
N SER A 9 8.06 3.07 -12.56
CA SER A 9 6.97 2.20 -12.10
C SER A 9 7.58 1.00 -11.36
N ILE A 10 7.17 0.81 -10.11
CA ILE A 10 7.62 -0.26 -9.22
C ILE A 10 6.47 -1.25 -9.04
N PRO A 11 6.62 -2.52 -9.45
CA PRO A 11 5.60 -3.53 -9.20
C PRO A 11 5.50 -3.82 -7.70
N PHE A 12 4.29 -4.18 -7.23
CA PHE A 12 4.08 -4.54 -5.83
C PHE A 12 4.99 -5.68 -5.36
N THR A 13 5.31 -6.63 -6.24
CA THR A 13 6.24 -7.73 -5.94
C THR A 13 7.67 -7.26 -5.64
N ALA A 14 8.12 -6.20 -6.32
CA ALA A 14 9.40 -5.58 -6.02
C ALA A 14 9.33 -4.87 -4.67
N LEU A 15 8.29 -4.06 -4.44
CA LEU A 15 8.07 -3.38 -3.16
C LEU A 15 8.13 -4.35 -1.97
N SER A 16 7.39 -5.47 -2.03
CA SER A 16 7.37 -6.47 -0.95
C SER A 16 8.69 -7.20 -0.73
N SER A 17 9.64 -7.12 -1.66
CA SER A 17 10.98 -7.66 -1.47
C SER A 17 11.86 -6.77 -0.58
N HIS A 18 11.50 -5.50 -0.42
CA HIS A 18 12.21 -4.50 0.39
C HIS A 18 11.55 -4.35 1.78
N ASN A 19 11.56 -5.45 2.55
CA ASN A 19 10.89 -5.58 3.84
C ASN A 19 11.86 -5.70 5.04
N SER A 20 13.12 -5.31 4.85
CA SER A 20 14.17 -5.51 5.85
C SER A 20 14.58 -4.18 6.49
N PRO A 21 15.06 -4.17 7.75
CA PRO A 21 15.49 -2.93 8.42
C PRO A 21 16.70 -2.24 7.75
N LYS A 22 17.42 -2.96 6.88
CA LYS A 22 18.53 -2.44 6.08
C LYS A 22 18.15 -2.17 4.62
N ASP A 23 16.90 -2.43 4.24
CA ASP A 23 16.36 -2.26 2.90
C ASP A 23 14.82 -2.16 2.99
N LEU A 24 14.35 -0.95 3.29
CA LEU A 24 13.01 -0.65 3.75
C LEU A 24 12.33 0.31 2.79
N TRP A 25 11.38 -0.21 2.00
CA TRP A 25 10.58 0.61 1.10
C TRP A 25 9.11 0.60 1.53
N ILE A 26 8.45 1.75 1.39
CA ILE A 26 7.03 1.89 1.70
C ILE A 26 6.35 2.65 0.56
N ALA A 27 5.18 2.19 0.16
CA ALA A 27 4.30 2.97 -0.72
C ALA A 27 3.40 3.88 0.12
N VAL A 28 3.37 5.18 -0.21
CA VAL A 28 2.47 6.16 0.39
C VAL A 28 1.82 6.97 -0.72
N ASN A 29 0.49 6.96 -0.78
CA ASN A 29 -0.33 7.62 -1.80
C ASN A 29 0.09 7.26 -3.24
N GLY A 30 0.49 6.01 -3.47
CA GLY A 30 0.94 5.54 -4.79
C GLY A 30 2.38 5.90 -5.16
N HIS A 31 3.12 6.58 -4.28
CA HIS A 31 4.54 6.84 -4.46
C HIS A 31 5.37 5.89 -3.60
N VAL A 32 6.46 5.35 -4.15
CA VAL A 32 7.37 4.44 -3.44
C VAL A 32 8.56 5.22 -2.92
N PHE A 33 8.84 5.08 -1.62
CA PHE A 33 9.92 5.77 -0.92
C PHE A 33 10.89 4.76 -0.28
N ASP A 34 12.19 5.04 -0.41
CA ASP A 34 13.25 4.30 0.29
C ASP A 34 13.56 4.96 1.63
N LEU A 35 13.03 4.40 2.71
CA LEU A 35 13.17 4.94 4.05
C LEU A 35 14.26 4.25 4.85
N THR A 36 15.12 3.44 4.20
CA THR A 36 16.22 2.73 4.84
C THR A 36 17.12 3.65 5.66
N SER A 37 17.48 4.80 5.07
CA SER A 37 18.33 5.80 5.76
C SER A 37 17.53 6.69 6.71
N PHE A 38 16.23 6.82 6.50
CA PHE A 38 15.36 7.68 7.29
C PHE A 38 14.80 6.98 8.54
N ALA A 39 14.84 5.65 8.60
CA ALA A 39 14.25 4.89 9.69
C ALA A 39 14.76 5.27 11.08
N ALA A 40 16.07 5.59 11.20
CA ALA A 40 16.67 6.03 12.46
C ALA A 40 16.32 7.48 12.85
N ASP A 41 15.99 8.32 11.87
CA ASP A 41 15.63 9.72 12.06
C ASP A 41 14.10 9.92 12.19
N HIS A 42 13.32 8.85 12.06
CA HIS A 42 11.86 8.91 12.12
C HIS A 42 11.38 9.20 13.55
N PRO A 43 10.64 10.31 13.81
CA PRO A 43 10.17 10.67 15.14
C PRO A 43 9.23 9.64 15.79
N GLY A 44 8.56 8.81 14.98
CA GLY A 44 7.70 7.71 15.45
C GLY A 44 8.43 6.39 15.72
N GLY A 45 9.76 6.35 15.55
CA GLY A 45 10.59 5.16 15.70
C GLY A 45 10.74 4.33 14.42
N ALA A 46 11.78 3.50 14.37
CA ALA A 46 12.07 2.63 13.23
C ALA A 46 11.15 1.39 13.16
N ASP A 47 10.60 0.97 14.31
CA ASP A 47 9.78 -0.23 14.42
C ASP A 47 8.51 -0.13 13.57
N VAL A 48 7.81 1.00 13.65
CA VAL A 48 6.56 1.23 12.88
C VAL A 48 6.79 1.25 11.38
N LEU A 49 7.97 1.68 10.93
CA LEU A 49 8.35 1.63 9.52
C LEU A 49 8.69 0.20 9.10
N THR A 50 9.33 -0.56 9.98
CA THR A 50 9.70 -1.96 9.72
C THR A 50 8.46 -2.84 9.63
N ASP A 51 7.45 -2.59 10.46
CA ASP A 51 6.15 -3.28 10.41
C ASP A 51 5.38 -3.02 9.10
N CYS A 52 5.56 -1.84 8.52
CA CYS A 52 4.94 -1.44 7.26
C CYS A 52 5.87 -1.63 6.04
N ALA A 53 7.02 -2.27 6.23
CA ALA A 53 8.02 -2.43 5.18
C ALA A 53 7.50 -3.36 4.07
N GLY A 54 7.67 -2.93 2.82
CA GLY A 54 7.25 -3.67 1.63
C GLY A 54 5.74 -3.70 1.39
N THR A 55 4.97 -2.83 2.05
CA THR A 55 3.52 -2.71 1.88
C THR A 55 3.09 -1.28 1.56
N ASP A 56 1.79 -1.08 1.33
CA ASP A 56 1.19 0.24 1.24
C ASP A 56 0.90 0.78 2.65
N GLY A 57 1.64 1.82 3.03
CA GLY A 57 1.51 2.51 4.31
C GLY A 57 0.62 3.75 4.25
N SER A 58 -0.15 3.95 3.18
CA SER A 58 -0.94 5.18 2.99
C SER A 58 -1.96 5.40 4.12
N GLU A 59 -2.61 4.31 4.55
CA GLU A 59 -3.57 4.34 5.65
C GLU A 59 -2.90 4.69 6.99
N VAL A 60 -1.78 4.03 7.30
CA VAL A 60 -1.02 4.26 8.54
C VAL A 60 -0.45 5.68 8.57
N TYR A 61 0.07 6.16 7.43
CA TYR A 61 0.58 7.51 7.28
C TYR A 61 -0.50 8.57 7.54
N ALA A 62 -1.70 8.36 6.97
CA ALA A 62 -2.86 9.23 7.17
C ALA A 62 -3.37 9.19 8.62
N TYR A 63 -3.43 8.01 9.22
CA TYR A 63 -3.88 7.82 10.61
C TYR A 63 -2.93 8.49 11.61
N ALA A 64 -1.62 8.44 11.35
CA ALA A 64 -0.61 9.10 12.18
C ALA A 64 -0.70 10.64 12.14
N GLY A 65 -1.44 11.22 11.19
CA GLY A 65 -1.68 12.67 11.14
C GLY A 65 -0.49 13.49 10.67
N HIS A 66 0.36 12.92 9.79
CA HIS A 66 1.47 13.65 9.20
C HIS A 66 0.98 14.84 8.36
N SER A 67 1.62 16.00 8.53
CA SER A 67 1.33 17.19 7.74
C SER A 67 1.89 17.09 6.32
N GLU A 68 1.45 17.98 5.43
CA GLU A 68 1.98 18.05 4.06
C GLU A 68 3.51 18.28 4.01
N GLY A 69 4.08 18.97 5.01
CA GLY A 69 5.53 19.15 5.12
C GLY A 69 6.32 17.84 5.38
N ALA A 70 5.67 16.82 5.93
CA ALA A 70 6.30 15.49 6.06
C ALA A 70 6.44 14.81 4.68
N MET A 71 5.50 15.03 3.76
CA MET A 71 5.61 14.55 2.37
C MET A 71 6.77 15.23 1.64
N GLU A 72 7.02 16.52 1.89
CA GLU A 72 8.18 17.22 1.31
C GLU A 72 9.50 16.59 1.76
N THR A 73 9.58 16.17 3.04
CA THR A 73 10.75 15.48 3.57
C THR A 73 10.93 14.10 2.93
N LEU A 74 9.83 13.36 2.76
CA LEU A 74 9.80 12.06 2.08
C LEU A 74 10.13 12.17 0.58
N GLY A 75 9.81 13.30 -0.06
CA GLY A 75 10.06 13.55 -1.47
C GLY A 75 11.53 13.38 -1.87
N ARG A 76 12.47 13.59 -0.95
CA ARG A 76 13.92 13.36 -1.17
C ARG A 76 14.30 11.89 -1.28
N TYR A 77 13.48 11.00 -0.72
CA TYR A 77 13.66 9.56 -0.68
C TYR A 77 12.78 8.83 -1.71
N ARG A 78 12.12 9.57 -2.61
CA ARG A 78 11.25 8.99 -3.62
C ARG A 78 12.05 8.17 -4.62
N VAL A 79 11.70 6.90 -4.73
CA VAL A 79 12.26 5.97 -5.71
C VAL A 79 11.41 5.94 -6.99
N GLY A 80 10.10 5.96 -6.85
CA GLY A 80 9.20 5.76 -7.99
C GLY A 80 7.71 5.86 -7.67
N VAL A 81 6.91 5.23 -8.51
CA VAL A 81 5.44 5.15 -8.42
C VAL A 81 5.04 3.69 -8.36
N LEU A 82 4.09 3.34 -7.50
CA LEU A 82 3.58 1.99 -7.37
C LEU A 82 2.73 1.62 -8.61
N GLU A 83 3.05 0.51 -9.25
CA GLU A 83 2.31 0.01 -10.40
C GLU A 83 0.88 -0.36 -10.00
N GLY A 84 -0.10 0.05 -10.79
CA GLY A 84 -1.51 -0.26 -10.53
C GLY A 84 -2.17 0.59 -9.44
N TRP A 85 -1.45 1.56 -8.86
CA TRP A 85 -2.11 2.63 -8.13
C TRP A 85 -2.91 3.48 -9.14
N GLU A 86 -4.18 3.77 -8.83
CA GLU A 86 -5.09 4.49 -9.73
C GLU A 86 -4.70 5.99 -9.86
N CYS A 87 -3.52 6.28 -10.39
CA CYS A 87 -3.31 7.54 -11.08
C CYS A 87 -3.95 7.37 -12.47
N THR A 88 -5.22 7.74 -12.58
CA THR A 88 -5.87 7.94 -13.89
C THR A 88 -5.16 9.08 -14.62
N SER A 89 -4.01 8.80 -15.21
CA SER A 89 -3.32 9.66 -16.16
C SER A 89 -3.33 8.99 -17.53
N THR A 90 -4.53 8.59 -17.99
CA THR A 90 -4.81 8.32 -19.41
C THR A 90 -5.44 9.56 -20.04
N LEU A 91 -4.71 10.67 -20.07
CA LEU A 91 -4.84 11.60 -21.19
C LEU A 91 -3.80 11.22 -22.22
N ASN A 92 -4.30 10.55 -23.26
CA ASN A 92 -3.70 10.29 -24.58
C ASN A 92 -3.16 8.88 -24.80
N THR A 93 -4.07 7.96 -25.14
CA THR A 93 -4.05 7.44 -26.52
C THR A 93 -5.50 7.26 -26.96
N GLU A 94 -5.88 7.92 -28.05
CA GLU A 94 -7.12 7.62 -28.77
C GLU A 94 -7.08 6.14 -29.21
N PRO A 95 -8.11 5.32 -28.90
CA PRO A 95 -8.36 4.14 -29.71
C PRO A 95 -9.06 4.58 -30.99
N ALA A 96 -8.25 4.94 -32.00
CA ALA A 96 -8.65 4.67 -33.37
C ALA A 96 -8.92 3.16 -33.47
N ASP A 97 -10.13 2.81 -33.92
CA ASP A 97 -10.61 1.44 -34.17
C ASP A 97 -11.24 0.67 -32.98
N VAL A 98 -12.42 1.12 -32.54
CA VAL A 98 -13.52 0.16 -32.37
C VAL A 98 -14.73 0.65 -33.16
N LYS A 99 -14.81 0.19 -34.40
CA LYS A 99 -16.00 0.38 -35.25
C LYS A 99 -17.13 -0.50 -34.69
N SER A 100 -17.98 0.07 -33.84
CA SER A 100 -19.35 -0.45 -33.67
C SER A 100 -20.35 0.63 -34.11
N THR A 101 -20.63 0.56 -35.41
CA THR A 101 -21.79 1.17 -36.03
C THR A 101 -23.06 0.65 -35.37
N ILE A 102 -23.76 1.48 -34.59
CA ILE A 102 -25.22 1.40 -34.46
C ILE A 102 -25.77 2.80 -34.77
N LYS A 103 -26.02 3.03 -36.06
CA LYS A 103 -26.98 4.04 -36.51
C LYS A 103 -28.37 3.46 -36.29
N GLY A 104 -29.26 4.23 -35.67
CA GLY A 104 -30.67 4.20 -36.04
C GLY A 104 -31.66 3.95 -34.91
N THR A 105 -32.49 4.98 -34.73
CA THR A 105 -33.95 4.89 -34.71
C THR A 105 -34.63 4.11 -33.57
N GLY A 106 -35.37 4.87 -32.76
CA GLY A 106 -36.74 4.50 -32.41
C GLY A 106 -36.90 3.79 -31.07
N SER A 107 -37.67 4.47 -30.20
CA SER A 107 -38.89 3.93 -29.59
C SER A 107 -38.80 2.70 -28.67
N ALA A 108 -39.50 2.84 -27.55
CA ALA A 108 -39.94 1.81 -26.61
C ALA A 108 -38.88 1.26 -25.65
N ILE A 109 -38.85 1.82 -24.44
CA ILE A 109 -38.44 1.09 -23.24
C ILE A 109 -39.65 0.25 -22.81
N PRO A 110 -39.52 -1.09 -22.75
CA PRO A 110 -40.08 -1.74 -21.57
C PRO A 110 -39.21 -2.90 -21.03
N THR A 111 -39.28 -3.02 -19.70
CA THR A 111 -39.18 -4.25 -18.88
C THR A 111 -37.80 -4.75 -18.43
N LEU A 112 -37.46 -4.35 -17.20
CA LEU A 112 -37.05 -5.18 -16.06
C LEU A 112 -36.60 -6.63 -16.34
N LEU A 113 -35.32 -6.94 -16.16
CA LEU A 113 -34.90 -8.20 -15.51
C LEU A 113 -33.42 -8.18 -15.07
N ASN A 114 -33.20 -8.35 -13.77
CA ASN A 114 -32.01 -8.90 -13.10
C ASN A 114 -30.62 -8.23 -13.28
N VAL A 115 -30.20 -7.46 -12.26
CA VAL A 115 -29.00 -7.79 -11.47
C VAL A 115 -29.31 -7.47 -10.00
N ALA A 116 -29.53 -8.53 -9.23
CA ALA A 116 -29.46 -8.53 -7.79
C ALA A 116 -28.37 -9.54 -7.38
N ARG A 117 -27.67 -9.23 -6.28
CA ARG A 117 -26.54 -9.92 -5.63
C ARG A 117 -25.17 -9.46 -6.11
N ALA A 118 -24.21 -9.13 -5.26
CA ALA A 118 -24.17 -9.03 -3.80
C ALA A 118 -22.91 -8.24 -3.46
N ASN A 119 -22.95 -7.36 -2.47
CA ASN A 119 -21.75 -7.01 -1.72
C ASN A 119 -22.14 -6.52 -0.32
N SER A 120 -22.67 -7.47 0.45
CA SER A 120 -22.91 -7.35 1.88
C SER A 120 -21.97 -8.31 2.60
N ALA A 121 -20.70 -7.94 2.75
CA ALA A 121 -19.70 -8.79 3.43
C ALA A 121 -18.58 -8.02 4.17
N TYR A 122 -18.70 -6.70 4.38
CA TYR A 122 -17.66 -5.93 5.09
C TYR A 122 -17.99 -5.57 6.55
N LEU A 123 -18.96 -6.24 7.18
CA LEU A 123 -19.37 -5.91 8.57
C LEU A 123 -19.04 -6.98 9.62
N LEU A 124 -18.16 -7.94 9.33
CA LEU A 124 -17.79 -9.01 10.28
C LEU A 124 -16.29 -9.31 10.41
N SER A 125 -15.38 -8.40 10.02
CA SER A 125 -13.93 -8.60 10.20
C SER A 125 -13.34 -7.99 11.48
N GLY A 126 -14.15 -7.31 12.31
CA GLY A 126 -13.66 -6.64 13.53
C GLY A 126 -13.15 -7.57 14.65
N LEU A 127 -13.44 -8.87 14.58
CA LEU A 127 -12.96 -9.84 15.58
C LEU A 127 -11.68 -10.58 15.15
N ALA A 128 -11.36 -10.60 13.86
CA ALA A 128 -10.21 -11.34 13.33
C ALA A 128 -8.89 -10.58 13.49
N VAL A 129 -8.92 -9.24 13.44
CA VAL A 129 -7.71 -8.41 13.57
C VAL A 129 -7.12 -8.49 14.99
N LEU A 130 -7.96 -8.57 16.02
CA LEU A 130 -7.51 -8.73 17.42
C LEU A 130 -6.83 -10.08 17.69
N ALA A 131 -7.23 -11.15 16.99
CA ALA A 131 -6.62 -12.47 17.15
C ALA A 131 -5.20 -12.53 16.56
N VAL A 132 -4.95 -11.84 15.44
CA VAL A 132 -3.61 -11.78 14.83
C VAL A 132 -2.67 -10.94 15.68
N VAL A 133 -3.13 -9.80 16.20
CA VAL A 133 -2.34 -8.95 17.11
C VAL A 133 -2.00 -9.69 18.41
N SER A 134 -2.92 -10.48 18.96
CA SER A 134 -2.66 -11.30 20.15
C SER A 134 -1.71 -12.47 19.90
N CYS A 135 -1.78 -13.10 18.72
CA CYS A 135 -0.87 -14.20 18.34
C CYS A 135 0.58 -13.72 18.19
N VAL A 136 0.79 -12.54 17.60
CA VAL A 136 2.11 -11.93 17.48
C VAL A 136 2.67 -11.54 18.86
N TYR A 137 1.84 -11.02 19.76
CA TYR A 137 2.26 -10.70 21.14
C TYR A 137 2.63 -11.94 21.96
N ALA A 138 1.90 -13.05 21.80
CA ALA A 138 2.21 -14.32 22.48
C ALA A 138 3.52 -14.96 21.97
N LEU A 139 3.81 -14.83 20.67
CA LEU A 139 5.09 -15.28 20.09
C LEU A 139 6.26 -14.40 20.54
N PHE A 140 6.05 -13.10 20.75
CA PHE A 140 7.08 -12.20 21.28
C PHE A 140 7.38 -12.47 22.75
N GLY A 141 6.37 -12.79 23.58
CA GLY A 141 6.55 -13.17 24.99
C GLY A 141 7.31 -14.48 25.19
N ALA A 142 7.13 -15.47 24.30
CA ALA A 142 7.85 -16.75 24.37
C ALA A 142 9.33 -16.66 23.99
N LEU A 143 9.75 -15.59 23.29
CA LEU A 143 11.16 -15.34 22.97
C LEU A 143 11.89 -14.63 24.12
N THR A 144 11.18 -13.92 25.01
CA THR A 144 11.80 -13.21 26.15
C THR A 144 12.04 -14.11 27.37
N GLU A 145 11.31 -15.21 27.54
CA GLU A 145 11.53 -16.12 28.68
C GLU A 145 12.69 -17.10 28.50
N ASN A 146 13.18 -17.28 27.26
CA ASN A 146 14.33 -18.17 26.98
C ASN A 146 15.70 -17.50 27.17
N ALA A 147 15.74 -16.23 27.58
CA ALA A 147 16.97 -15.45 27.72
C ALA A 147 17.41 -15.20 29.17
N LEU A 148 16.70 -15.73 30.19
CA LEU A 148 17.03 -15.50 31.61
C LEU A 148 17.64 -16.70 32.36
N ASP A 149 17.90 -17.83 31.70
CA ASP A 149 18.55 -19.00 32.34
C ASP A 149 20.07 -19.13 32.05
N MET A 150 20.74 -18.06 31.63
CA MET A 150 22.20 -18.06 31.42
C MET A 150 22.97 -16.94 32.14
N GLU A 151 22.46 -16.42 33.26
CA GLU A 151 23.34 -15.68 34.18
C GLU A 151 23.29 -16.31 35.56
N HIS A 152 24.46 -16.81 35.95
CA HIS A 152 24.80 -17.42 37.23
C HIS A 152 24.88 -16.37 38.35
#